data_AF-A0A397WAC1-F1
#
_entry.id   AF-A0A397WAC1-F1
#
_cell.length_a   1.000
_cell.length_b   1.000
_cell.length_c   1.000
_cell.angle_alpha   90.00
_cell.angle_beta   90.00
_cell.angle_gamma   90.00
#
_symmetry.space_group_name_H-M   'P 1'
#
loop_
_entity.id
_entity.type
_entity.pdbx_description
1 polymer ?
#
loop_
_entity_poly.entity_id
_entity_poly.type
_entity_poly.pdbx_seq_one_letter_code
_entity_poly.pdbx_strand_id
1 'polypeptide(L)'
;MKYQNFLFLTTIFIGVYMVYFPVIEAYEAKVFMDMDFVTYCKVWAEDQGHNHIAGDTKFHECDDDSGDIVIGTGRDGPDDWYWIIAKTATISGTDDYYHEGFVNHTCVCVQGNTWHIHIKAHIIDNIDNCVGHKVCDM
;
A
#
# COMPACT_ATOMS: atom_id res chain seq x y z
N MET A 1 17.26 -23.61 41.51
CA MET A 1 16.69 -24.60 40.56
C MET A 1 15.37 -24.14 39.92
N LYS A 2 14.38 -23.60 40.64
CA LYS A 2 13.09 -23.17 40.04
C LYS A 2 13.20 -22.02 39.01
N TYR A 3 14.07 -21.02 39.24
CA TYR A 3 14.23 -19.88 38.33
C TYR A 3 14.98 -20.21 37.03
N GLN A 4 15.97 -21.11 37.08
CA GLN A 4 16.69 -21.56 35.88
C GLN A 4 15.77 -22.33 34.92
N ASN A 5 14.92 -23.21 35.45
CA ASN A 5 13.96 -23.93 34.61
C ASN A 5 12.89 -23.00 34.03
N PHE A 6 12.48 -21.97 34.77
CA PHE A 6 11.55 -20.95 34.26
C PHE A 6 12.16 -20.16 33.10
N LEU A 7 13.40 -19.67 33.25
CA LEU A 7 14.11 -18.93 32.21
C LEU A 7 14.42 -19.78 30.97
N PHE A 8 14.71 -21.08 31.17
CA PHE A 8 14.97 -22.00 30.08
C PHE A 8 13.71 -22.31 29.27
N LEU A 9 12.57 -22.48 29.95
CA LEU A 9 11.29 -22.67 29.28
C LEU A 9 10.86 -21.41 28.52
N THR A 10 10.95 -20.23 29.12
CA THR A 10 10.55 -18.98 28.45
C THR A 10 11.42 -18.68 27.23
N THR A 11 12.72 -18.94 27.29
CA THR A 11 13.61 -18.78 26.12
C THR A 11 13.30 -19.77 25.00
N ILE A 12 12.95 -21.01 25.32
CA ILE A 12 12.47 -21.98 24.32
C ILE A 12 11.16 -21.49 23.69
N PHE A 13 10.19 -21.02 24.49
CA PHE A 13 8.91 -20.54 23.95
C PHE A 13 9.09 -19.32 23.03
N ILE A 14 9.92 -18.35 23.43
CA ILE A 14 10.21 -17.16 22.59
C ILE A 14 10.96 -17.58 21.31
N GLY A 15 11.97 -18.46 21.43
CA GLY A 15 12.73 -18.94 20.28
C GLY A 15 11.88 -19.74 19.30
N VAL A 16 11.00 -20.61 19.79
CA VAL A 16 10.01 -21.33 18.95
C VAL A 16 9.04 -20.33 18.33
N TYR A 17 8.56 -19.33 19.07
CA TYR A 17 7.65 -18.33 18.52
C TYR A 17 8.29 -17.53 17.37
N MET A 18 9.54 -17.06 17.54
CA MET A 18 10.26 -16.31 16.49
C MET A 18 10.60 -17.14 15.24
N VAL A 19 10.77 -18.46 15.38
CA VAL A 19 11.15 -19.35 14.27
C VAL A 19 9.93 -19.88 13.51
N TYR A 20 8.84 -20.16 14.21
CA TYR A 20 7.64 -20.79 13.62
C TYR A 20 6.53 -19.80 13.26
N PHE A 21 6.58 -18.58 13.79
CA PHE A 21 5.77 -17.46 13.33
C PHE A 21 6.73 -16.48 12.66
N PRO A 22 7.17 -16.75 11.41
CA PRO A 22 7.85 -15.71 10.66
C PRO A 22 6.95 -14.48 10.69
N VAL A 23 7.55 -13.30 10.86
CA VAL A 23 6.84 -12.02 10.78
C VAL A 23 6.05 -12.09 9.48
N ILE A 24 4.73 -12.18 9.60
CA ILE A 24 3.87 -12.11 8.45
C ILE A 24 3.91 -10.64 8.06
N GLU A 25 4.75 -10.31 7.08
CA GLU A 25 4.82 -8.96 6.55
C GLU A 25 3.55 -8.74 5.75
N ALA A 26 2.68 -7.86 6.26
CA ALA A 26 1.51 -7.42 5.53
C ALA A 26 1.97 -6.79 4.21
N TYR A 27 1.22 -7.03 3.15
CA TYR A 27 1.44 -6.42 1.86
C TYR A 27 1.44 -4.89 1.97
N GLU A 28 2.23 -4.28 1.10
CA GLU A 28 2.40 -2.84 1.03
C GLU A 28 2.23 -2.39 -0.41
N ALA A 29 1.61 -1.23 -0.59
CA ALA A 29 1.56 -0.56 -1.88
C ALA A 29 2.44 0.67 -1.82
N LYS A 30 3.41 0.77 -2.74
CA LYS A 30 4.20 1.99 -2.92
C LYS A 30 3.62 2.74 -4.11
N VAL A 31 3.13 3.94 -3.83
CA VAL A 31 2.40 4.76 -4.78
C VAL A 31 3.25 5.97 -5.13
N PHE A 32 3.53 6.13 -6.41
CA PHE A 32 4.07 7.35 -6.99
C PHE A 32 2.92 8.19 -7.53
N MET A 33 3.01 9.50 -7.28
CA MET A 33 2.04 10.48 -7.77
C MET A 33 2.74 11.34 -8.80
N ASP A 34 2.13 11.45 -9.96
CA ASP A 34 2.65 12.17 -11.13
C ASP A 34 1.45 12.77 -11.88
N MET A 35 0.70 13.60 -11.17
CA MET A 35 -0.46 14.32 -11.71
C MET A 35 -0.03 15.70 -12.21
N ASP A 36 -0.66 16.15 -13.30
CA ASP A 36 -0.45 17.47 -13.88
C ASP A 36 -0.80 18.61 -12.89
N PHE A 37 -0.07 19.73 -13.05
CA PHE A 37 -0.06 20.94 -12.20
C PHE A 37 -1.37 21.26 -11.47
N VAL A 38 -1.25 21.46 -10.15
CA VAL A 38 -2.30 21.92 -9.21
C VAL A 38 -3.45 20.93 -9.05
N THR A 39 -3.15 19.63 -8.99
CA THR A 39 -4.15 18.63 -8.61
C THR A 39 -3.99 18.23 -7.14
N TYR A 40 -4.95 18.64 -6.32
CA TYR A 40 -5.11 18.08 -4.99
C TYR A 40 -5.79 16.71 -5.12
N CYS A 41 -5.19 15.67 -4.58
CA CYS A 41 -5.74 14.32 -4.62
C CYS A 41 -5.62 13.63 -3.25
N LYS A 42 -6.26 12.47 -3.14
CA LYS A 42 -6.21 11.57 -2.00
C LYS A 42 -5.97 10.17 -2.56
N VAL A 43 -4.99 9.43 -2.04
CA VAL A 43 -4.77 8.04 -2.40
C VAL A 43 -4.87 7.15 -1.17
N TRP A 44 -5.65 6.08 -1.26
CA TRP A 44 -5.84 5.17 -0.13
C TRP A 44 -6.07 3.73 -0.58
N ALA A 45 -5.91 2.81 0.36
CA ALA A 45 -6.23 1.42 0.19
C ALA A 45 -7.60 1.07 0.77
N GLU A 46 -8.37 0.26 0.06
CA GLU A 46 -9.62 -0.35 0.54
C GLU A 46 -9.55 -1.87 0.52
N ASP A 47 -10.41 -2.49 1.32
CA ASP A 47 -10.65 -3.93 1.31
C ASP A 47 -11.81 -4.37 0.42
N GLN A 48 -12.08 -5.67 0.39
CA GLN A 48 -13.19 -6.25 -0.38
C GLN A 48 -14.57 -5.70 0.00
N GLY A 49 -14.71 -5.16 1.21
CA GLY A 49 -15.93 -4.49 1.68
C GLY A 49 -15.97 -2.99 1.40
N HIS A 50 -15.03 -2.45 0.61
CA HIS A 50 -14.84 -1.02 0.38
C HIS A 50 -14.57 -0.23 1.68
N ASN A 51 -13.99 -0.88 2.69
CA ASN A 51 -13.59 -0.19 3.91
C ASN A 51 -12.20 0.39 3.76
N HIS A 52 -12.03 1.65 4.15
CA HIS A 52 -10.73 2.30 4.18
C HIS A 52 -9.78 1.57 5.14
N ILE A 53 -8.67 1.08 4.58
CA ILE A 53 -7.60 0.43 5.34
C ILE A 53 -6.61 1.49 5.83
N ALA A 54 -5.92 2.15 4.90
CA ALA A 54 -4.80 3.05 5.15
C ALA A 54 -4.56 3.99 3.96
N GLY A 55 -3.65 4.95 4.13
CA GLY A 55 -3.38 6.01 3.16
C GLY A 55 -4.02 7.32 3.57
N ASP A 56 -4.33 8.15 2.59
CA ASP A 56 -4.72 9.53 2.83
C ASP A 56 -6.13 9.66 3.40
N THR A 57 -6.23 10.54 4.40
CA THR A 57 -7.51 10.93 5.01
C THR A 57 -7.98 12.30 4.55
N LYS A 58 -7.11 13.05 3.88
CA LYS A 58 -7.35 14.42 3.39
C LYS A 58 -6.70 14.58 2.03
N PHE A 59 -7.21 15.54 1.27
CA PHE A 59 -6.58 15.93 0.01
C PHE A 59 -5.26 16.65 0.27
N HIS A 60 -4.25 16.36 -0.54
CA HIS A 60 -2.95 17.03 -0.59
C HIS A 60 -2.51 17.18 -2.04
N GLU A 61 -1.43 17.92 -2.28
CA GLU A 61 -0.84 18.05 -3.62
C GLU A 61 -0.31 16.70 -4.09
N CYS A 62 -0.55 16.35 -5.36
CA CYS A 62 -0.19 15.06 -5.94
C CYS A 62 0.63 15.21 -7.23
N ASP A 63 1.46 16.25 -7.28
CA ASP A 63 2.43 16.44 -8.36
C ASP A 63 3.64 15.52 -8.19
N ASP A 64 4.54 15.51 -9.17
CA ASP A 64 5.77 14.70 -9.17
C ASP A 64 6.72 15.08 -8.01
N ASP A 65 6.65 16.32 -7.53
CA ASP A 65 7.40 16.83 -6.38
C ASP A 65 6.83 16.36 -5.02
N SER A 66 5.61 15.82 -4.99
CA SER A 66 4.95 15.36 -3.75
C SER A 66 5.56 14.09 -3.16
N GLY A 67 6.41 13.40 -3.93
CA GLY A 67 7.08 12.17 -3.53
C GLY A 67 6.19 10.93 -3.54
N ASP A 68 6.75 9.80 -3.14
CA ASP A 68 6.02 8.53 -3.01
C ASP A 68 5.48 8.29 -1.61
N ILE A 69 4.39 7.52 -1.53
CA ILE A 69 3.83 7.05 -0.26
C ILE A 69 3.87 5.52 -0.20
N VAL A 70 4.11 4.98 0.99
CA VAL A 70 4.00 3.54 1.25
C VAL A 70 2.76 3.32 2.12
N ILE A 71 1.81 2.55 1.60
CA ILE A 71 0.56 2.21 2.24
C ILE A 71 0.64 0.77 2.73
N GLY A 72 0.70 0.57 4.05
CA GLY A 72 0.54 -0.75 4.65
C GLY A 72 -0.91 -1.22 4.54
N THR A 73 -1.15 -2.31 3.85
CA THR A 73 -2.51 -2.77 3.54
C THR A 73 -3.08 -3.66 4.65
N GLY A 74 -2.25 -4.10 5.59
CA GLY A 74 -2.65 -5.01 6.66
C GLY A 74 -3.15 -6.36 6.15
N ARG A 75 -2.96 -6.66 4.86
CA ARG A 75 -3.38 -7.91 4.20
C ARG A 75 -2.18 -8.81 4.03
N ASP A 76 -2.33 -10.10 4.30
CA ASP A 76 -1.18 -11.01 4.33
C ASP A 76 -1.46 -12.40 3.75
N GLY A 77 -2.59 -12.56 3.07
CA GLY A 77 -3.04 -13.82 2.50
C GLY A 77 -3.48 -13.71 1.04
N PRO A 78 -3.42 -14.82 0.28
CA PRO A 78 -3.80 -14.85 -1.13
C PRO A 78 -5.29 -14.58 -1.39
N ASP A 79 -6.13 -14.78 -0.37
CA ASP A 79 -7.57 -14.49 -0.40
C ASP A 79 -7.89 -13.10 0.19
N ASP A 80 -6.87 -12.33 0.57
CA ASP A 80 -7.02 -11.04 1.24
C ASP A 80 -6.64 -9.88 0.31
N TRP A 81 -7.63 -9.41 -0.44
CA TRP A 81 -7.42 -8.48 -1.54
C TRP A 81 -7.56 -7.04 -1.06
N TYR A 82 -6.76 -6.17 -1.65
CA TYR A 82 -6.90 -4.73 -1.47
C TYR A 82 -6.93 -3.99 -2.81
N TRP A 83 -7.56 -2.83 -2.82
CA TRP A 83 -7.61 -1.93 -3.97
C TRP A 83 -6.87 -0.65 -3.62
N ILE A 84 -6.29 -0.02 -4.63
CA ILE A 84 -5.76 1.34 -4.52
C ILE A 84 -6.72 2.27 -5.26
N ILE A 85 -7.15 3.31 -4.55
CA ILE A 85 -8.12 4.28 -5.03
C ILE A 85 -7.44 5.64 -5.02
N ALA A 86 -7.58 6.37 -6.11
CA ALA A 86 -7.16 7.76 -6.21
C ALA A 86 -8.39 8.64 -6.45
N LYS A 87 -8.45 9.79 -5.78
CA LYS A 87 -9.54 10.75 -5.95
C LYS A 87 -9.02 12.18 -6.03
N THR A 88 -9.53 12.96 -6.99
CA THR A 88 -9.19 14.39 -7.11
C THR A 88 -10.16 15.29 -6.34
N ALA A 89 -9.68 16.44 -5.89
CA ALA A 89 -10.44 17.45 -5.14
C ALA A 89 -11.34 18.34 -6.04
N THR A 90 -11.91 17.77 -7.11
CA THR A 90 -12.85 18.50 -7.99
C THR A 90 -14.24 18.63 -7.41
N ILE A 91 -15.04 19.55 -7.99
CA ILE A 91 -16.47 19.70 -7.69
C ILE A 91 -17.24 18.37 -7.94
N SER A 92 -16.84 17.62 -8.98
CA SER A 92 -17.42 16.30 -9.30
C SER A 92 -16.79 15.15 -8.51
N GLY A 93 -15.57 15.32 -7.98
CA GLY A 93 -14.82 14.31 -7.26
C GLY A 93 -14.54 13.08 -8.11
N THR A 94 -13.70 13.21 -9.14
CA THR A 94 -13.28 12.07 -9.97
C THR A 94 -12.53 11.06 -9.12
N ASP A 95 -13.03 9.83 -9.07
CA ASP A 95 -12.38 8.66 -8.51
C ASP A 95 -11.93 7.72 -9.62
N ASP A 96 -10.79 7.06 -9.42
CA ASP A 96 -10.36 5.94 -10.24
C ASP A 96 -9.86 4.82 -9.34
N TYR A 97 -10.07 3.61 -9.82
CA TYR A 97 -9.72 2.37 -9.14
C TYR A 97 -8.97 1.49 -10.13
N TYR A 98 -7.89 0.88 -9.65
CA TYR A 98 -7.34 -0.22 -10.42
C TYR A 98 -8.39 -1.33 -10.48
N HIS A 99 -8.69 -1.80 -11.69
CA HIS A 99 -9.89 -2.62 -11.95
C HIS A 99 -9.81 -4.02 -11.31
N GLU A 100 -8.63 -4.43 -10.86
CA GLU A 100 -8.38 -5.71 -10.20
C GLU A 100 -7.86 -5.49 -8.78
N GLY A 101 -8.21 -6.37 -7.84
CA GLY A 101 -7.66 -6.35 -6.49
C GLY A 101 -6.24 -6.92 -6.47
N PHE A 102 -5.40 -6.39 -5.58
CA PHE A 102 -4.03 -6.86 -5.38
C PHE A 102 -3.95 -7.88 -4.25
N VAL A 103 -3.08 -8.87 -4.43
CA VAL A 103 -2.88 -10.01 -3.51
C VAL A 103 -1.43 -10.15 -3.03
N ASN A 104 -0.63 -9.10 -3.22
CA ASN A 104 0.77 -9.04 -2.82
C ASN A 104 1.24 -7.58 -2.71
N HIS A 105 2.51 -7.32 -2.42
CA HIS A 105 3.09 -5.99 -2.57
C HIS A 105 2.89 -5.47 -3.99
N THR A 106 2.61 -4.18 -4.12
CA THR A 106 2.29 -3.58 -5.43
C THR A 106 3.03 -2.27 -5.62
N CYS A 107 3.56 -2.09 -6.82
CA CYS A 107 4.09 -0.83 -7.29
C CYS A 107 3.01 -0.10 -8.09
N VAL A 108 2.67 1.13 -7.72
CA VAL A 108 1.56 1.88 -8.30
C VAL A 108 2.04 3.26 -8.76
N CYS A 109 1.57 3.71 -9.91
CA CYS A 109 1.68 5.08 -10.37
C CYS A 109 0.29 5.67 -10.62
N VAL A 110 0.01 6.82 -10.02
CA VAL A 110 -1.21 7.60 -10.22
C VAL A 110 -0.84 8.80 -11.09
N GLN A 111 -1.38 8.83 -12.30
CA GLN A 111 -1.09 9.86 -13.31
C GLN A 111 -2.36 10.52 -13.82
N GLY A 112 -2.17 11.63 -14.55
CA GLY A 112 -3.24 12.32 -15.27
C GLY A 112 -3.49 13.69 -14.68
N ASN A 113 -4.76 14.07 -14.56
CA ASN A 113 -5.15 15.39 -14.07
C ASN A 113 -6.45 15.35 -13.28
N THR A 114 -6.82 16.52 -12.78
CA THR A 114 -8.05 16.83 -12.06
C THR A 114 -9.33 16.19 -12.65
N TRP A 115 -9.42 15.98 -13.98
CA TRP A 115 -10.59 15.41 -14.67
C TRP A 115 -10.44 13.94 -15.05
N HIS A 116 -9.22 13.49 -15.30
CA HIS A 116 -8.92 12.15 -15.81
C HIS A 116 -7.75 11.58 -15.02
N ILE A 117 -8.03 10.57 -14.19
CA ILE A 117 -7.03 9.83 -13.43
C ILE A 117 -6.73 8.54 -14.20
N HIS A 118 -5.47 8.12 -14.17
CA HIS A 118 -5.02 6.84 -14.68
C HIS A 118 -4.13 6.17 -13.64
N ILE A 119 -4.50 4.95 -13.25
CA ILE A 119 -3.68 4.14 -12.36
C ILE A 119 -2.96 3.06 -13.17
N LYS A 120 -1.62 3.07 -13.10
CA LYS A 120 -0.77 1.96 -13.58
C LYS A 120 -0.24 1.21 -12.38
N ALA A 121 -0.24 -0.12 -12.43
CA ALA A 121 0.24 -0.92 -11.32
C ALA A 121 0.79 -2.27 -11.77
N HIS A 122 1.69 -2.84 -10.96
CA HIS A 122 2.11 -4.24 -11.08
C HIS A 122 2.50 -4.82 -9.71
N ILE A 123 2.29 -6.12 -9.56
CA ILE A 123 2.69 -6.87 -8.38
C ILE A 123 4.21 -7.02 -8.34
N ILE A 124 4.77 -6.89 -7.13
CA ILE A 124 6.19 -7.04 -6.84
C ILE A 124 6.36 -7.96 -5.63
N ASP A 125 7.54 -8.57 -5.49
CA ASP A 125 7.86 -9.45 -4.36
C ASP A 125 8.37 -8.68 -3.13
N ASN A 126 8.86 -7.45 -3.32
CA ASN A 126 9.43 -6.62 -2.27
C ASN A 126 9.25 -5.13 -2.63
N ILE A 127 8.84 -4.32 -1.66
CA ILE A 127 8.54 -2.89 -1.81
C ILE A 127 9.75 -2.06 -2.27
N ASP A 128 10.97 -2.45 -1.91
CA ASP A 128 12.22 -1.76 -2.28
C ASP A 128 12.51 -1.86 -3.78
N ASN A 129 11.93 -2.85 -4.47
CA ASN A 129 12.08 -3.00 -5.92
C ASN A 129 11.20 -2.03 -6.72
N CYS A 130 10.30 -1.31 -6.04
CA CYS A 130 9.37 -0.38 -6.68
C CYS A 130 10.05 0.96 -6.97
N VAL A 131 10.13 1.29 -8.26
CA VAL A 131 10.84 2.47 -8.79
C VAL A 131 9.91 3.26 -9.70
N GLY A 132 9.70 4.55 -9.39
CA GLY A 132 8.68 5.40 -10.00
C GLY A 132 8.70 5.44 -11.52
N HIS A 133 9.82 5.83 -12.12
CA HIS A 133 9.94 5.89 -13.58
C HIS A 133 9.61 4.55 -14.26
N LYS A 134 9.91 3.41 -13.62
CA LYS A 134 9.58 2.10 -14.21
C LYS A 134 8.09 1.84 -14.24
N VAL A 135 7.32 2.26 -13.24
CA VAL A 135 5.87 2.01 -13.19
C VAL A 135 5.07 3.10 -13.92
N CYS A 136 5.55 4.33 -13.89
CA CYS A 136 4.89 5.47 -14.54
C CYS A 136 5.10 5.49 -16.06
N ASP A 137 6.25 5.00 -16.57
CA ASP A 137 6.56 4.96 -18.00
C ASP A 137 6.05 3.68 -18.72
N MET A 138 5.46 2.73 -17.99
CA MET A 138 4.92 1.46 -18.52
C MET A 138 3.72 1.63 -19.46
#